data_AF-A0A950FNC8-F1
#
_entry.id   AF-A0A950FNC8-F1
#
_cell.length_a   1.000
_cell.length_b   1.000
_cell.length_c   1.000
_cell.angle_alpha   90.00
_cell.angle_beta   90.00
_cell.angle_gamma   90.00
#
_symmetry.space_group_name_H-M   'P 1'
#
loop_
_entity.id
_entity.type
_entity.pdbx_description
1 polymer ?
#
loop_
_entity_poly.entity_id
_entity_poly.type
_entity_poly.pdbx_seq_one_letter_code
_entity_poly.pdbx_strand_id
1 'polypeptide(L)'
;MGPDEPIELPGLSAQRRGPSAAVCASGHVLAWFVEGPIEETYCPKCGDPILFACEACGRPLPPDAEMLQWVPYHGNCIYCGQPYPWRAAEIERAKRSLAEYAETEHWSEPVQARANELLADVAADRIAPSAVVAGVKWLEQHAGEHAPATILDAIERLGSATLKQALRPSFPGIF
;
A
#
# COMPACT_ATOMS: atom_id res chain seq x y z
N MET A 1 -38.22 19.87 -33.58
CA MET A 1 -37.21 20.15 -32.56
C MET A 1 -36.59 18.83 -32.19
N GLY A 2 -35.43 18.55 -32.73
CA GLY A 2 -34.55 17.44 -32.36
C GLY A 2 -33.12 17.94 -32.64
N PRO A 3 -32.10 17.46 -31.91
CA PRO A 3 -31.94 16.05 -31.59
C PRO A 3 -31.59 15.76 -30.13
N ASP A 4 -31.57 14.45 -29.84
CA ASP A 4 -30.86 13.81 -28.74
C ASP A 4 -29.46 14.40 -28.54
N GLU A 5 -29.22 15.00 -27.38
CA GLU A 5 -27.86 15.15 -26.85
C GLU A 5 -27.69 14.13 -25.72
N PRO A 6 -26.76 13.17 -25.84
CA PRO A 6 -26.42 12.33 -24.71
C PRO A 6 -25.88 13.22 -23.59
N ILE A 7 -26.43 13.06 -22.39
CA ILE A 7 -25.91 13.73 -21.19
C ILE A 7 -24.49 13.19 -20.95
N GLU A 8 -23.48 13.95 -21.35
CA GLU A 8 -22.11 13.68 -20.95
C GLU A 8 -21.97 13.99 -19.47
N LEU A 9 -21.91 12.94 -18.65
CA LEU A 9 -21.52 13.05 -17.24
C LEU A 9 -20.00 13.27 -17.17
N PRO A 10 -19.52 14.45 -16.74
CA PRO A 10 -18.09 14.68 -16.62
C PRO A 10 -17.59 13.97 -15.36
N GLY A 11 -16.81 12.90 -15.53
CA GLY A 11 -16.07 12.35 -14.39
C GLY A 11 -15.56 10.91 -14.48
N LEU A 12 -16.13 10.04 -15.33
CA LEU A 12 -15.75 8.61 -15.30
C LEU A 12 -15.44 7.99 -16.68
N SER A 13 -15.70 8.70 -17.78
CA SER A 13 -15.59 8.14 -19.14
C SER A 13 -14.23 8.37 -19.83
N ALA A 14 -13.34 9.21 -19.28
CA ALA A 14 -12.12 9.62 -19.99
C ALA A 14 -10.89 8.70 -19.78
N GLN A 15 -10.94 7.71 -18.89
CA GLN A 15 -9.73 6.97 -18.46
C GLN A 15 -9.50 5.61 -19.15
N ARG A 16 -10.34 5.18 -20.09
CA ARG A 16 -10.14 3.91 -20.81
C ARG A 16 -9.52 4.14 -22.19
N ARG A 17 -8.19 4.17 -22.26
CA ARG A 17 -7.44 4.09 -23.53
C ARG A 17 -6.57 2.83 -23.66
N GLY A 18 -6.85 1.78 -22.90
CA GLY A 18 -6.10 0.53 -22.96
C GLY A 18 -6.49 -0.48 -21.87
N PRO A 19 -5.94 -1.70 -21.92
CA PRO A 19 -6.19 -2.73 -20.92
C PRO A 19 -5.67 -2.30 -19.55
N SER A 20 -6.40 -2.66 -18.50
CA SER A 20 -5.99 -2.39 -17.12
C SER A 20 -6.38 -3.54 -16.19
N ALA A 21 -5.83 -3.53 -14.97
CA ALA A 21 -6.46 -4.24 -13.86
C ALA A 21 -7.65 -3.45 -13.30
N ALA A 22 -8.50 -4.13 -12.53
CA ALA A 22 -9.59 -3.55 -11.75
C ALA A 22 -9.38 -3.92 -10.28
N VAL A 23 -9.09 -2.91 -9.46
CA VAL A 23 -8.79 -3.07 -8.03
C VAL A 23 -9.56 -2.01 -7.26
N CYS A 24 -10.26 -2.38 -6.19
CA CYS A 24 -10.98 -1.36 -5.41
C CYS A 24 -10.03 -0.51 -4.56
N ALA A 25 -10.49 0.64 -4.06
CA ALA A 25 -9.68 1.51 -3.19
C ALA A 25 -9.16 0.80 -1.93
N SER A 26 -9.87 -0.23 -1.44
CA SER A 26 -9.42 -1.12 -0.35
C SER A 26 -8.45 -2.23 -0.78
N GLY A 27 -8.15 -2.41 -2.06
CA GLY A 27 -7.12 -3.33 -2.55
C GLY A 27 -7.62 -4.73 -2.93
N HIS A 28 -8.94 -4.96 -2.94
CA HIS A 28 -9.48 -6.19 -3.50
C HIS A 28 -9.30 -6.17 -5.01
N VAL A 29 -8.60 -7.17 -5.55
CA VAL A 29 -8.48 -7.36 -7.00
C VAL A 29 -9.76 -8.04 -7.52
N LEU A 30 -10.46 -7.37 -8.43
CA LEU A 30 -11.66 -7.88 -9.09
C LEU A 30 -11.29 -8.57 -10.40
N ALA A 31 -10.37 -7.96 -11.15
CA ALA A 31 -9.84 -8.52 -12.39
C ALA A 31 -8.39 -8.07 -12.58
N TRP A 32 -7.55 -9.00 -13.03
CA TRP A 32 -6.15 -8.72 -13.37
C TRP A 32 -5.99 -8.16 -14.79
N PHE A 33 -7.00 -8.37 -15.64
CA PHE A 33 -6.99 -7.97 -17.02
C PHE A 33 -8.40 -7.59 -17.48
N VAL A 34 -8.55 -6.38 -18.01
CA VAL A 34 -9.82 -5.79 -18.44
C VAL A 34 -9.59 -5.03 -19.75
N GLU A 35 -10.16 -5.51 -20.86
CA GLU A 35 -10.11 -4.83 -22.16
C GLU A 35 -11.37 -4.01 -22.46
N GLY A 36 -12.53 -4.47 -21.98
CA GLY A 36 -13.85 -3.86 -22.24
C GLY A 36 -14.44 -3.18 -21.00
N PRO A 37 -15.55 -2.43 -21.14
CA PRO A 37 -16.21 -1.75 -20.04
C PRO A 37 -16.61 -2.74 -18.93
N ILE A 38 -16.39 -2.35 -17.68
CA ILE A 38 -16.96 -3.01 -16.50
C ILE A 38 -18.10 -2.09 -16.05
N GLU A 39 -19.29 -2.67 -15.91
CA GLU A 39 -20.50 -1.92 -15.50
C GLU A 39 -20.48 -1.60 -14.00
N GLU A 40 -19.81 -2.47 -13.22
CA GLU A 40 -19.60 -2.29 -11.81
C GLU A 40 -18.65 -1.12 -11.54
N THR A 41 -19.14 -0.17 -10.77
CA THR A 41 -18.39 1.00 -10.29
C THR A 41 -17.91 0.83 -8.85
N TYR A 42 -18.48 -0.12 -8.10
CA TYR A 42 -18.20 -0.38 -6.70
C TYR A 42 -17.86 -1.86 -6.45
N CYS A 43 -17.00 -2.10 -5.47
CA CYS A 43 -16.57 -3.42 -5.09
C CYS A 43 -17.70 -4.19 -4.38
N PRO A 44 -18.07 -5.40 -4.85
CA PRO A 44 -19.12 -6.18 -4.20
C PRO A 44 -18.73 -6.69 -2.80
N LYS A 45 -17.45 -6.66 -2.44
CA LYS A 45 -16.96 -7.13 -1.13
C LYS A 45 -17.01 -6.06 -0.04
N CYS A 46 -16.76 -4.80 -0.38
CA CYS A 46 -16.57 -3.74 0.60
C CYS A 46 -17.31 -2.43 0.28
N GLY A 47 -17.88 -2.29 -0.92
CA GLY A 47 -18.57 -1.08 -1.34
C GLY A 47 -17.65 0.05 -1.83
N ASP A 48 -16.33 -0.11 -1.76
CA ASP A 48 -15.39 0.91 -2.23
C ASP A 48 -15.37 1.05 -3.75
N PRO A 49 -15.07 2.25 -4.29
CA PRO A 49 -14.98 2.47 -5.73
C PRO A 49 -13.90 1.59 -6.36
N ILE A 50 -14.20 1.11 -7.57
CA ILE A 50 -13.25 0.33 -8.39
C ILE A 50 -12.35 1.29 -9.15
N LEU A 51 -11.04 1.05 -9.03
CA LEU A 51 -10.01 1.83 -9.69
C LEU A 51 -9.50 1.07 -10.91
N PHE A 52 -9.30 1.82 -11.99
CA PHE A 52 -8.72 1.34 -13.25
C PHE A 52 -7.44 2.09 -13.62
N ALA A 53 -7.16 3.17 -12.89
CA ALA A 53 -5.97 4.00 -13.05
C ALA A 53 -5.45 4.44 -11.69
N CYS A 54 -4.18 4.82 -11.66
CA CYS A 54 -3.57 5.48 -10.52
C CYS A 54 -4.19 6.87 -10.34
N GLU A 55 -4.77 7.15 -9.17
CA GLU A 55 -5.37 8.46 -8.86
C GLU A 55 -4.36 9.61 -8.85
N ALA A 56 -3.07 9.32 -8.59
CA ALA A 56 -2.02 10.33 -8.52
C ALA A 56 -1.50 10.77 -9.90
N CYS A 57 -1.45 9.88 -10.89
CA CYS A 57 -0.85 10.18 -12.20
C CYS A 57 -1.76 9.88 -13.41
N GLY A 58 -2.94 9.32 -13.18
CA GLY A 58 -3.94 8.98 -14.21
C GLY A 58 -3.57 7.82 -15.11
N ARG A 59 -2.40 7.17 -14.93
CA ARG A 59 -2.02 6.01 -15.76
C ARG A 59 -2.82 4.76 -15.39
N PRO A 60 -3.18 3.92 -16.38
CA PRO A 60 -3.90 2.68 -16.13
C PRO A 60 -3.17 1.77 -15.14
N LEU A 61 -3.94 1.05 -14.32
CA LEU A 61 -3.41 0.01 -13.46
C LEU A 61 -2.77 -1.09 -14.33
N PRO A 62 -1.50 -1.46 -14.08
CA PRO A 62 -0.81 -2.51 -14.85
C PRO A 62 -1.66 -3.78 -14.97
N PRO A 63 -2.05 -4.17 -16.19
CA PRO A 63 -2.72 -5.44 -16.38
C PRO A 63 -1.73 -6.59 -16.16
N ASP A 64 -2.21 -7.71 -15.65
CA ASP A 64 -1.49 -8.97 -15.60
C ASP A 64 -2.28 -10.03 -16.37
N ALA A 65 -1.89 -10.22 -17.63
CA ALA A 65 -2.50 -11.21 -18.52
C ALA A 65 -2.08 -12.65 -18.18
N GLU A 66 -0.96 -12.83 -17.48
CA GLU A 66 -0.52 -14.15 -17.02
C GLU A 66 -1.29 -14.60 -15.77
N MET A 67 -2.13 -13.72 -15.21
CA MET A 67 -2.94 -13.96 -14.02
C MET A 67 -2.10 -14.59 -12.92
N LEU A 68 -1.02 -13.94 -12.49
CA LEU A 68 -0.26 -14.35 -11.32
C LEU A 68 -1.06 -14.02 -10.04
N GLN A 69 -2.23 -14.68 -9.90
CA GLN A 69 -3.19 -14.57 -8.80
C GLN A 69 -2.60 -14.91 -7.43
N TRP A 70 -1.38 -15.44 -7.41
CA TRP A 70 -0.64 -15.87 -6.23
C TRP A 70 0.18 -14.75 -5.59
N VAL A 71 0.25 -13.57 -6.20
CA VAL A 71 0.98 -12.42 -5.68
C VAL A 71 0.00 -11.28 -5.37
N PRO A 72 0.14 -10.57 -4.24
CA PRO A 72 -0.61 -9.34 -4.00
C PRO A 72 -0.39 -8.35 -5.13
N TYR A 73 -1.43 -7.60 -5.50
CA TYR A 73 -1.29 -6.53 -6.47
C TYR A 73 -0.29 -5.48 -5.98
N HIS A 74 0.36 -4.77 -6.90
CA HIS A 74 1.37 -3.76 -6.57
C HIS A 74 0.86 -2.77 -5.53
N GLY A 75 1.65 -2.48 -4.50
CA GLY A 75 1.30 -1.49 -3.50
C GLY A 75 1.54 -0.04 -3.96
N ASN A 76 2.55 0.17 -4.80
CA ASN A 76 2.92 1.47 -5.37
C ASN A 76 2.72 1.47 -6.88
N CYS A 77 2.45 2.64 -7.44
CA CYS A 77 2.35 2.81 -8.88
C CYS A 77 3.72 2.64 -9.54
N ILE A 78 3.83 1.72 -10.50
CA ILE A 78 5.08 1.46 -11.24
C ILE A 78 5.52 2.64 -12.12
N TYR A 79 4.63 3.61 -12.36
CA TYR A 79 4.90 4.76 -13.23
C TYR A 79 5.29 6.03 -12.47
N CYS A 80 4.70 6.30 -11.29
CA CYS A 80 4.96 7.51 -10.51
C CYS A 80 5.54 7.23 -9.11
N GLY A 81 5.56 5.98 -8.66
CA GLY A 81 6.07 5.58 -7.36
C GLY A 81 5.19 5.91 -6.15
N GLN A 82 4.07 6.62 -6.34
CA GLN A 82 3.13 6.92 -5.25
C GLN A 82 2.37 5.66 -4.81
N PRO A 83 2.04 5.51 -3.52
CA PRO A 83 1.23 4.40 -3.04
C PRO A 83 -0.18 4.47 -3.63
N TYR A 84 -0.74 3.32 -3.97
CA TYR A 84 -2.17 3.22 -4.27
C TYR A 84 -3.00 3.39 -3.00
N PRO A 85 -4.32 3.69 -3.11
CA PRO A 85 -5.16 3.99 -1.95
C PRO A 85 -5.15 2.92 -0.86
N TRP A 86 -5.13 1.64 -1.24
CA TRP A 86 -5.08 0.53 -0.27
C TRP A 86 -3.79 0.52 0.55
N ARG A 87 -2.64 0.78 -0.10
CA ARG A 87 -1.35 0.89 0.59
C ARG A 87 -1.25 2.18 1.39
N ALA A 88 -1.76 3.29 0.87
CA ALA A 88 -1.81 4.55 1.62
C ALA A 88 -2.61 4.38 2.92
N ALA A 89 -3.76 3.69 2.86
CA ALA A 89 -4.55 3.37 4.04
C ALA A 89 -3.80 2.46 5.04
N GLU A 90 -3.03 1.47 4.57
CA GLU A 90 -2.16 0.65 5.42
C GLU A 90 -1.06 1.47 6.11
N ILE A 91 -0.42 2.39 5.37
CA ILE A 91 0.61 3.28 5.93
C ILE A 91 0.01 4.15 7.05
N GLU A 92 -1.16 4.75 6.83
CA GLU A 92 -1.82 5.57 7.84
C GLU A 92 -2.29 4.74 9.05
N ARG A 93 -2.74 3.50 8.84
CA ARG A 93 -3.03 2.58 9.95
C ARG A 93 -1.78 2.28 10.78
N ALA A 94 -0.66 1.97 10.13
CA ALA A 94 0.60 1.68 10.82
C ALA A 94 1.12 2.89 11.61
N LYS A 95 1.05 4.10 11.02
CA LYS A 95 1.40 5.35 11.72
C LYS A 95 0.54 5.57 12.97
N ARG A 96 -0.77 5.34 12.85
CA ARG A 96 -1.69 5.48 13.98
C ARG A 96 -1.38 4.50 15.10
N SER A 97 -1.20 3.22 14.77
CA SER A 97 -0.82 2.21 15.76
C SER A 97 0.50 2.58 16.45
N LEU A 98 1.50 3.03 15.68
CA LEU A 98 2.77 3.47 16.24
C LEU A 98 2.60 4.65 17.21
N ALA A 99 1.78 5.62 16.88
CA ALA A 99 1.47 6.76 17.75
C ALA A 99 0.74 6.34 19.03
N GLU A 100 -0.24 5.43 18.93
CA GLU A 100 -0.98 4.89 20.08
C GLU A 100 -0.04 4.14 21.06
N TYR A 101 0.89 3.32 20.54
CA TYR A 101 1.91 2.67 21.36
C TYR A 101 2.88 3.66 21.99
N ALA A 102 3.34 4.65 21.22
CA ALA A 102 4.24 5.68 21.71
C ALA A 102 3.63 6.49 22.87
N GLU A 103 2.34 6.81 22.79
CA GLU A 103 1.60 7.48 23.86
C GLU A 103 1.43 6.56 25.07
N THR A 104 0.97 5.32 24.87
CA THR A 104 0.70 4.36 25.95
C THR A 104 1.96 4.05 26.76
N GLU A 105 3.09 3.84 26.08
CA GLU A 105 4.37 3.51 26.71
C GLU A 105 5.24 4.74 27.01
N HIS A 106 4.75 5.96 26.74
CA HIS A 106 5.47 7.20 26.98
C HIS A 106 6.86 7.22 26.34
N TRP A 107 6.95 6.81 25.07
CA TRP A 107 8.22 6.79 24.35
C TRP A 107 8.86 8.16 24.30
N SER A 108 10.19 8.20 24.46
CA SER A 108 10.96 9.43 24.29
C SER A 108 10.91 9.95 22.85
N GLU A 109 11.08 11.27 22.68
CA GLU A 109 11.10 11.90 21.35
C GLU A 109 12.11 11.25 20.38
N PRO A 110 13.35 10.90 20.77
CA PRO A 110 14.28 10.19 19.88
C PRO A 110 13.76 8.83 19.42
N VAL A 111 13.07 8.09 20.29
CA VAL A 111 12.48 6.78 19.96
C VAL A 111 11.36 6.94 18.95
N GLN A 112 10.46 7.89 19.20
CA GLN A 112 9.36 8.20 18.29
C GLN A 112 9.88 8.65 16.93
N ALA A 113 10.87 9.54 16.89
CA ALA A 113 11.47 10.02 15.65
C ALA A 113 12.08 8.86 14.84
N ARG A 114 12.86 8.00 15.50
CA ARG A 114 13.51 6.86 14.84
C ARG A 114 12.50 5.83 14.32
N ALA A 115 11.46 5.54 15.09
CA ALA A 115 10.41 4.61 14.70
C ALA A 115 9.61 5.15 13.48
N ASN A 116 9.30 6.44 13.47
CA ASN A 116 8.63 7.11 12.35
C ASN A 116 9.49 7.13 11.08
N GLU A 117 10.79 7.37 11.20
CA GLU A 117 11.74 7.33 10.08
C GLU A 117 11.79 5.93 9.45
N LEU A 118 11.95 4.89 10.27
CA LEU A 118 11.95 3.50 9.79
C LEU A 118 10.64 3.15 9.07
N LEU A 119 9.50 3.53 9.64
CA LEU A 119 8.19 3.30 9.03
C LEU A 119 8.07 4.00 7.67
N ALA A 120 8.52 5.24 7.57
CA ALA A 120 8.48 6.02 6.33
C ALA A 120 9.36 5.39 5.23
N ASP A 121 10.58 4.95 5.58
CA ASP A 121 11.50 4.36 4.61
C ASP A 121 11.05 2.96 4.15
N VAL A 122 10.45 2.17 5.05
CA VAL A 122 9.82 0.88 4.72
C VAL A 122 8.61 1.11 3.80
N ALA A 123 7.73 2.05 4.15
CA ALA A 123 6.56 2.40 3.35
C ALA A 123 6.95 2.87 1.94
N ALA A 124 8.06 3.59 1.81
CA ALA A 124 8.61 4.04 0.54
C ALA A 124 9.34 2.95 -0.26
N ASP A 125 9.58 1.77 0.34
CA ASP A 125 10.39 0.68 -0.22
C ASP A 125 11.81 1.13 -0.62
N ARG A 126 12.41 2.02 0.19
CA ARG A 126 13.74 2.61 -0.05
C ARG A 126 14.80 2.15 0.93
N ILE A 127 14.39 1.43 1.98
CA ILE A 127 15.29 1.02 3.06
C ILE A 127 16.10 -0.22 2.68
N ALA A 128 17.40 -0.20 2.98
CA ALA A 128 18.22 -1.40 2.91
C ALA A 128 17.87 -2.37 4.05
N PRO A 129 17.88 -3.70 3.84
CA PRO A 129 17.61 -4.67 4.90
C PRO A 129 18.51 -4.49 6.14
N SER A 130 19.79 -4.14 5.94
CA SER A 130 20.72 -3.85 7.04
C SER A 130 20.33 -2.64 7.87
N ALA A 131 19.75 -1.60 7.26
CA ALA A 131 19.28 -0.42 7.96
C ALA A 131 18.02 -0.71 8.80
N VAL A 132 17.14 -1.58 8.32
CA VAL A 132 16.02 -2.11 9.13
C VAL A 132 16.55 -2.84 10.36
N VAL A 133 17.48 -3.78 10.18
CA VAL A 133 18.06 -4.56 11.29
C VAL A 133 18.71 -3.64 12.32
N ALA A 134 19.50 -2.66 11.87
CA ALA A 134 20.13 -1.69 12.77
C ALA A 134 19.08 -0.83 13.51
N GLY A 135 18.03 -0.39 12.81
CA GLY A 135 16.94 0.38 13.39
C GLY A 135 16.16 -0.36 14.46
N VAL A 136 15.77 -1.61 14.19
CA VAL A 136 15.06 -2.46 15.16
C VAL A 136 15.92 -2.74 16.38
N LYS A 137 17.20 -3.10 16.20
CA LYS A 137 18.15 -3.29 17.31
C LYS A 137 18.34 -2.03 18.16
N TRP A 138 18.35 -0.86 17.52
CA TRP A 138 18.43 0.39 18.24
C TRP A 138 17.18 0.61 19.10
N LEU A 139 15.99 0.32 18.58
CA LEU A 139 14.73 0.39 19.33
C LEU A 139 14.72 -0.60 20.51
N GLU A 140 15.21 -1.83 20.33
CA GLU A 140 15.32 -2.81 21.42
C GLU A 140 16.17 -2.30 22.61
N GLN A 141 17.15 -1.44 22.33
CA GLN A 141 18.07 -0.90 23.34
C GLN A 141 17.58 0.39 24.01
N HIS A 142 16.70 1.16 23.34
CA HIS A 142 16.37 2.53 23.73
C HIS A 142 14.87 2.78 23.94
N ALA A 143 14.01 1.85 23.53
CA ALA A 143 12.56 2.01 23.55
C ALA A 143 11.87 1.10 24.58
N GLY A 144 10.55 1.25 24.69
CA GLY A 144 9.70 0.34 25.46
C GLY A 144 9.62 -1.06 24.86
N GLU A 145 9.14 -2.01 25.64
CA GLU A 145 9.06 -3.45 25.30
C GLU A 145 8.38 -3.70 23.95
N HIS A 146 7.39 -2.87 23.60
CA HIS A 146 6.58 -3.10 22.41
C HIS A 146 7.07 -2.35 21.15
N ALA A 147 8.03 -1.43 21.24
CA ALA A 147 8.45 -0.63 20.08
C ALA A 147 9.04 -1.46 18.93
N PRO A 148 9.96 -2.41 19.20
CA PRO A 148 10.50 -3.28 18.15
C PRO A 148 9.40 -4.14 17.52
N ALA A 149 8.49 -4.68 18.33
CA ALA A 149 7.40 -5.53 17.86
C ALA A 149 6.42 -4.78 16.96
N THR A 150 6.03 -3.55 17.34
CA THR A 150 5.15 -2.70 16.54
C THR A 150 5.79 -2.34 15.19
N ILE A 151 7.10 -2.08 15.16
CA ILE A 151 7.80 -1.83 13.89
C ILE A 151 7.91 -3.08 13.03
N LEU A 152 8.15 -4.25 13.62
CA LEU A 152 8.21 -5.52 12.88
C LEU A 152 6.86 -5.89 12.26
N ASP A 153 5.73 -5.70 12.98
CA ASP A 153 4.37 -5.86 12.41
C ASP A 153 4.12 -4.87 11.26
N ALA A 154 4.56 -3.61 11.42
CA ALA A 154 4.45 -2.63 10.32
C ALA A 154 5.28 -3.05 9.10
N ILE A 155 6.47 -3.62 9.28
CA ILE A 155 7.30 -4.16 8.18
C ILE A 155 6.64 -5.38 7.55
N GLU A 156 6.01 -6.25 8.34
CA GLU A 156 5.30 -7.42 7.84
C GLU A 156 4.14 -7.03 6.94
N ARG A 157 3.48 -5.91 7.22
CA ARG A 157 2.38 -5.41 6.40
C ARG A 157 2.87 -4.62 5.19
N LEU A 158 3.76 -3.66 5.41
CA LEU A 158 4.13 -2.65 4.39
C LEU A 158 5.35 -3.02 3.54
N GLY A 159 6.22 -3.89 4.05
CA GLY A 159 7.44 -4.28 3.37
C GLY A 159 7.17 -4.94 2.02
N SER A 160 8.06 -4.74 1.06
CA SER A 160 8.05 -5.54 -0.18
C SER A 160 8.37 -7.00 0.12
N ALA A 161 7.93 -7.91 -0.77
CA ALA A 161 8.29 -9.32 -0.67
C ALA A 161 9.82 -9.53 -0.63
N THR A 162 10.56 -8.73 -1.42
CA THR A 162 12.02 -8.73 -1.44
C THR A 162 12.60 -8.29 -0.11
N LEU A 163 12.10 -7.20 0.49
CA LEU A 163 12.56 -6.76 1.80
C LEU A 163 12.30 -7.83 2.87
N LYS A 164 11.09 -8.38 2.94
CA LYS A 164 10.74 -9.45 3.90
C LYS A 164 11.64 -10.68 3.74
N GLN A 165 11.86 -11.13 2.50
CA GLN A 165 12.74 -12.25 2.22
C GLN A 165 14.18 -12.00 2.69
N ALA A 166 14.70 -10.79 2.49
CA ALA A 166 16.04 -10.41 2.95
C ALA A 166 16.15 -10.30 4.49
N LEU A 167 15.04 -10.04 5.19
CA LEU A 167 14.99 -9.90 6.65
C LEU A 167 14.84 -11.24 7.39
N ARG A 168 14.34 -12.29 6.74
CA ARG A 168 14.17 -13.64 7.34
C ARG A 168 15.36 -14.15 8.15
N PRO A 169 16.63 -14.03 7.71
CA PRO A 169 17.76 -14.51 8.50
C PRO A 169 17.98 -13.75 9.81
N SER A 170 17.58 -12.47 9.86
CA SER A 170 17.74 -11.63 11.04
C SER A 170 16.54 -11.71 11.99
N PHE A 171 15.36 -12.05 11.46
CA PHE A 171 14.10 -12.12 12.21
C PHE A 171 13.34 -13.41 11.87
N PRO A 172 13.83 -14.58 12.33
CA PRO A 172 13.21 -15.86 12.02
C PRO A 172 11.82 -15.99 12.67
N GLY A 173 10.85 -16.50 11.91
CA GLY A 173 9.47 -16.72 12.39
C GLY A 173 8.54 -15.52 12.29
N ILE A 174 9.03 -14.37 11.82
CA ILE A 174 8.21 -13.16 11.57
C ILE A 174 7.81 -13.06 10.10
N PHE A 175 8.71 -13.39 9.16
CA PHE A 175 8.53 -13.18 7.71
C PHE A 175 8.65 -14.47 6.87
#